data_AF-A0A1V5XAK0-F1
#
_entry.id   AF-A0A1V5XAK0-F1
#
_cell.length_a   1.000
_cell.length_b   1.000
_cell.length_c   1.000
_cell.angle_alpha   90.00
_cell.angle_beta   90.00
_cell.angle_gamma   90.00
#
_symmetry.space_group_name_H-M   'P 1'
#
loop_
_entity.id
_entity.type
_entity.pdbx_description
1 polymer ?
#
loop_
_entity_poly.entity_id
_entity_poly.type
_entity_poly.pdbx_seq_one_letter_code
_entity_poly.pdbx_strand_id
1 'polypeptide(L)' 'MSAMKDKFHDLYALIEADDEANSYFYALPDYVQEQIETRSDGVNSFASLKDYAENLLRGDD' A
#
# COMPACT_ATOMS: atom_id res chain seq x y z
N MET A 1 -26.00 6.36 -0.06
CA MET A 1 -25.07 6.25 -1.20
C MET A 1 -23.70 5.99 -0.62
N SER A 2 -23.11 4.83 -0.86
CA SER A 2 -21.78 4.50 -0.35
C SER A 2 -20.77 5.44 -1.00
N ALA A 3 -20.15 6.32 -0.19
CA ALA A 3 -19.04 7.12 -0.65
C ALA A 3 -17.94 6.16 -1.08
N MET A 4 -17.67 6.11 -2.39
CA MET A 4 -16.47 5.50 -2.92
C MET A 4 -15.33 6.34 -2.37
N LYS A 5 -14.75 5.93 -1.22
CA LYS A 5 -13.60 6.59 -0.59
C LYS A 5 -12.57 6.79 -1.70
N ASP A 6 -12.30 8.05 -2.02
CA ASP A 6 -11.53 8.44 -3.19
C ASP A 6 -10.22 7.65 -3.22
N LYS A 7 -10.02 6.91 -4.30
CA LYS A 7 -8.76 6.19 -4.53
C LYS A 7 -7.68 7.22 -4.81
N PHE A 8 -6.52 7.05 -4.20
CA PHE A 8 -5.34 7.86 -4.53
C PHE A 8 -4.83 7.52 -5.93
N HIS A 9 -3.99 8.38 -6.49
CA HIS A 9 -3.41 8.10 -7.81
C HIS A 9 -2.50 6.88 -7.77
N ASP A 10 -1.70 6.78 -6.71
CA ASP A 10 -0.67 5.78 -6.49
C ASP A 10 -0.36 5.63 -4.99
N LEU A 11 0.62 4.78 -4.68
CA LEU A 11 1.16 4.58 -3.34
C LEU A 11 1.63 5.89 -2.69
N TYR A 12 2.30 6.76 -3.44
CA TYR A 12 2.94 7.95 -2.90
C TYR A 12 1.90 8.97 -2.43
N ALA A 13 0.88 9.21 -3.24
CA ALA A 13 -0.26 10.04 -2.87
C ALA A 13 -1.03 9.46 -1.67
N LEU A 14 -1.12 8.12 -1.56
CA LEU A 14 -1.72 7.47 -0.40
C LEU A 14 -0.90 7.71 0.88
N ILE A 15 0.40 7.42 0.88
CA ILE A 15 1.24 7.55 2.08
C ILE A 15 1.55 9.00 2.45
N GLU A 16 1.39 9.95 1.53
CA GLU A 16 1.47 11.39 1.84
C GLU A 16 0.20 11.88 2.55
N ALA A 17 -0.97 11.34 2.17
CA ALA A 17 -2.27 11.81 2.67
C ALA A 17 -2.83 11.02 3.86
N ASP A 18 -2.35 9.79 4.09
CA ASP A 18 -2.85 8.89 5.13
C ASP A 18 -1.70 8.42 6.05
N ASP A 19 -1.66 8.98 7.26
CA ASP A 19 -0.66 8.66 8.30
C ASP A 19 -0.66 7.18 8.68
N GLU A 20 -1.82 6.51 8.63
CA GLU A 20 -1.93 5.07 8.93
C GLU A 20 -1.29 4.25 7.81
N ALA A 21 -1.54 4.62 6.55
CA ALA A 21 -0.90 3.98 5.40
C ALA A 21 0.61 4.20 5.38
N ASN A 22 1.06 5.41 5.71
CA ASN A 22 2.48 5.76 5.85
C ASN A 22 3.17 4.88 6.89
N SER A 23 2.63 4.88 8.11
CA SER A 23 3.19 4.12 9.23
C SER A 23 3.22 2.62 8.94
N TYR A 24 2.18 2.10 8.28
CA TYR A 24 2.13 0.70 7.89
C TYR A 24 3.19 0.37 6.83
N PHE A 25 3.31 1.16 5.77
CA PHE A 25 4.25 0.93 4.68
C PHE A 25 5.69 0.87 5.20
N TYR A 26 6.11 1.87 5.98
CA TYR A 26 7.49 1.93 6.52
C TYR A 26 7.78 0.90 7.62
N ALA A 27 6.76 0.19 8.13
CA ALA A 27 6.95 -0.92 9.06
C ALA A 27 7.14 -2.28 8.36
N LEU A 28 6.93 -2.37 7.04
CA LEU A 28 7.13 -3.59 6.26
C LEU A 28 8.62 -3.89 6.08
N PRO A 29 9.02 -5.16 5.85
CA PRO A 29 10.40 -5.47 5.46
C PRO A 29 10.80 -4.75 4.17
N ASP A 30 12.08 -4.38 4.05
CA ASP A 30 12.62 -3.63 2.90
C ASP A 30 12.23 -4.26 1.55
N TYR A 31 12.35 -5.59 1.41
CA TYR A 31 12.01 -6.29 0.18
C TYR A 31 10.51 -6.20 -0.19
N VAL A 32 9.63 -6.04 0.80
CA VAL A 32 8.20 -5.85 0.59
C VAL A 32 7.95 -4.41 0.14
N GLN A 33 8.59 -3.44 0.79
CA GLN A 33 8.52 -2.03 0.40
C GLN A 33 8.97 -1.86 -1.05
N GLU A 34 10.14 -2.37 -1.41
CA GLU A 34 10.70 -2.32 -2.76
C GLU A 34 9.73 -2.92 -3.79
N GLN A 35 9.14 -4.09 -3.51
CA GLN A 35 8.19 -4.72 -4.44
C GLN A 35 6.90 -3.92 -4.60
N ILE A 36 6.38 -3.31 -3.52
CA ILE A 36 5.20 -2.44 -3.61
C ILE A 36 5.53 -1.19 -4.43
N GLU A 37 6.71 -0.59 -4.26
CA GLU A 37 7.16 0.56 -5.05
C GLU A 37 7.23 0.24 -6.55
N THR A 38 7.65 -0.97 -6.94
CA THR A 38 7.65 -1.37 -8.36
C THR A 38 6.25 -1.41 -9.00
N ARG A 39 5.18 -1.43 -8.19
CA ARG A 39 3.78 -1.43 -8.65
C ARG A 39 2.94 -0.36 -7.93
N SER A 40 3.54 0.81 -7.67
CA SER A 40 2.92 1.92 -6.96
C SER A 40 1.54 2.32 -7.50
N ASP A 41 1.36 2.30 -8.82
CA ASP A 41 0.13 2.71 -9.50
C ASP A 41 -1.10 1.86 -9.13
N GLY A 42 -0.86 0.61 -8.70
CA GLY A 42 -1.91 -0.32 -8.28
C GLY A 42 -2.35 -0.15 -6.83
N VAL A 43 -1.59 0.59 -6.03
CA VAL A 43 -1.75 0.68 -4.58
C VAL A 43 -2.32 2.05 -4.22
N ASN A 44 -3.65 2.18 -4.36
CA ASN A 44 -4.35 3.47 -4.26
C ASN A 44 -5.27 3.60 -3.03
N SER A 45 -5.17 2.66 -2.10
CA SER A 45 -5.91 2.66 -0.86
C SER A 45 -5.16 1.85 0.20
N PHE A 46 -5.46 2.14 1.46
CA PHE A 46 -4.90 1.35 2.55
C PHE A 46 -5.26 -0.14 2.48
N ALA A 47 -6.45 -0.47 1.99
CA ALA A 47 -6.86 -1.86 1.75
C ALA A 47 -5.99 -2.55 0.69
N SER A 48 -5.79 -1.91 -0.47
CA SER A 48 -4.91 -2.46 -1.52
C SER A 48 -3.45 -2.59 -1.07
N LEU A 49 -2.99 -1.68 -0.20
CA LEU A 49 -1.65 -1.75 0.38
C LEU A 49 -1.49 -2.99 1.28
N LYS A 50 -2.45 -3.21 2.19
CA LYS A 50 -2.48 -4.40 3.05
C LYS A 50 -2.59 -5.68 2.24
N ASP A 51 -3.52 -5.75 1.31
CA ASP A 51 -3.73 -6.94 0.49
C ASP A 51 -2.46 -7.31 -0.29
N TYR A 52 -1.75 -6.32 -0.83
CA TYR A 52 -0.53 -6.60 -1.58
C TYR A 52 0.62 -7.02 -0.67
N ALA A 53 0.82 -6.31 0.46
CA ALA A 53 1.84 -6.66 1.45
C ALA A 53 1.63 -8.08 2.01
N GLU A 54 0.39 -8.47 2.33
CA GLU A 54 0.07 -9.81 2.80
C GLU A 54 0.40 -10.90 1.76
N ASN A 55 0.17 -10.64 0.48
CA ASN A 55 0.52 -11.60 -0.58
C ASN A 55 2.03 -11.76 -0.74
N LEU A 56 2.80 -10.68 -0.58
CA LEU A 56 4.26 -10.73 -0.63
C LEU A 56 4.83 -11.47 0.58
N LEU A 57 4.33 -11.18 1.78
CA LEU A 57 4.75 -11.82 3.03
C LEU A 57 4.42 -13.32 3.08
N ARG A 58 3.36 -13.77 2.40
CA ARG A 58 3.00 -15.20 2.30
C ARG A 58 3.85 -15.95 1.26
N GLY A 59 4.48 -15.24 0.32
CA GLY A 59 5.24 -15.83 -0.78
C GLY A 59 6.75 -15.90 -0.55
N ASP A 60 7.24 -15.45 0.60
CA ASP A 60 8.66 -15.38 0.98
C ASP A 60 9.14 -16.60 1.81
N ASP A 61 8.57 -17.79 1.53
CA ASP A 61 9.03 -19.10 2.05
C ASP A 61 9.77 -19.90 0.95
#